data_AF-A0A0G1PKY7-F1
#
_entry.id   AF-A0A0G1PKY7-F1
#
_cell.length_a   1.000
_cell.length_b   1.000
_cell.length_c   1.000
_cell.angle_alpha   90.00
_cell.angle_beta   90.00
_cell.angle_gamma   90.00
#
_symmetry.space_group_name_H-M   'P 1'
#
loop_
_entity.id
_entity.type
_entity.pdbx_description
1 polymer ?
#
loop_
_entity_poly.entity_id
_entity_poly.type
_entity_poly.pdbx_seq_one_letter_code
_entity_poly.pdbx_strand_id
1 'polypeptide(L)'
;MTKISVPQHAASLWRQVLQGPVSVPQWEINHRAGDVRTLLDMGLIVAKAEAYPQFTVELLDQRLRLNEQQIKTLIALSFCGMCREDFLAWARIERIDNPLTIIKSLTDLDVVEVTTRNGLMTFLLR
;
A
#
# COMPACT_ATOMS: atom_id res chain seq x y z
N MET A 1 24.35 -9.39 -20.47
CA MET A 1 23.32 -9.47 -19.41
C MET A 1 22.68 -8.11 -19.26
N THR A 2 21.51 -7.93 -19.86
CA THR A 2 20.79 -6.66 -19.86
C THR A 2 20.16 -6.50 -18.48
N LYS A 3 20.70 -5.60 -17.67
CA LYS A 3 20.08 -5.14 -16.42
C LYS A 3 18.72 -4.57 -16.81
N ILE A 4 17.64 -5.30 -16.52
CA ILE A 4 16.31 -4.71 -16.58
C ILE A 4 16.24 -3.78 -15.38
N SER A 5 16.69 -2.55 -15.58
CA SER A 5 16.40 -1.44 -14.69
C SER A 5 14.88 -1.28 -14.78
N VAL A 6 14.14 -1.74 -13.77
CA VAL A 6 12.73 -1.41 -13.63
C VAL A 6 12.70 0.12 -13.57
N PRO A 7 12.15 0.81 -14.59
CA PRO A 7 12.14 2.26 -14.59
C PRO A 7 11.42 2.73 -13.32
N GLN A 8 11.79 3.88 -12.76
CA GLN A 8 11.01 4.56 -11.71
C GLN A 8 9.57 4.91 -12.16
N HIS A 9 9.16 4.50 -13.37
CA HIS A 9 7.85 4.61 -14.00
C HIS A 9 7.28 3.26 -14.48
N ALA A 10 7.89 2.12 -14.13
CA ALA A 10 7.17 0.85 -14.20
C ALA A 10 5.91 0.98 -13.37
N ALA A 11 4.81 0.37 -13.80
CA ALA A 11 3.61 0.33 -12.97
C ALA A 11 4.02 -0.07 -11.55
N SER A 12 3.67 0.77 -10.55
CA SER A 12 3.98 0.51 -9.14
C SER A 12 3.70 -0.97 -8.91
N LEU A 13 4.64 -1.67 -8.27
CA LEU A 13 4.59 -3.11 -8.10
C LEU A 13 3.22 -3.59 -7.58
N TRP A 14 2.51 -2.74 -6.84
CA TRP A 14 1.12 -2.96 -6.44
C TRP A 14 0.10 -3.09 -7.54
N ARG A 15 0.19 -2.30 -8.61
CA ARG A 15 -0.68 -2.50 -9.77
C ARG A 15 -0.52 -3.89 -10.35
N GLN A 16 0.68 -4.45 -10.31
CA GLN A 16 0.94 -5.80 -10.80
C GLN A 16 0.38 -6.85 -9.83
N VAL A 17 0.61 -6.66 -8.52
CA VAL A 17 0.11 -7.59 -7.48
C VAL A 17 -1.42 -7.62 -7.41
N LEU A 18 -2.09 -6.50 -7.69
CA LEU A 18 -3.56 -6.44 -7.80
C LEU A 18 -4.11 -7.26 -8.98
N GLN A 19 -3.30 -7.50 -10.02
CA GLN A 19 -3.70 -8.24 -11.21
C GLN A 19 -3.38 -9.74 -11.10
N GLY A 20 -2.48 -10.12 -10.21
CA GLY A 20 -2.11 -11.50 -9.95
C GLY A 20 -0.78 -11.63 -9.23
N PRO A 21 -0.29 -12.86 -9.02
CA PRO A 21 1.01 -13.10 -8.40
C PRO A 21 2.14 -12.48 -9.23
N VAL A 22 3.09 -11.83 -8.56
CA VAL A 22 4.24 -11.15 -9.19
C VAL A 22 5.54 -11.67 -8.60
N SER A 23 6.49 -12.03 -9.46
CA SER A 23 7.83 -12.41 -9.04
C SER A 23 8.68 -11.15 -8.78
N VAL A 24 9.25 -11.06 -7.59
CA VAL A 24 10.10 -9.96 -7.14
C VAL A 24 11.40 -10.51 -6.53
N PRO A 25 12.51 -9.79 -6.68
CA PRO A 25 13.75 -10.19 -6.05
C PRO A 25 13.70 -9.96 -4.53
N GLN A 26 14.44 -10.76 -3.77
CA GLN A 26 14.47 -10.72 -2.31
C GLN A 26 14.81 -9.33 -1.74
N TRP A 27 15.61 -8.52 -2.45
CA TRP A 27 15.97 -7.19 -1.96
C TRP A 27 14.77 -6.23 -1.92
N GLU A 28 13.74 -6.40 -2.76
CA GLU A 28 12.49 -5.63 -2.68
C GLU A 28 11.72 -5.95 -1.40
N ILE A 29 11.70 -7.23 -1.00
CA ILE A 29 11.07 -7.69 0.25
C ILE A 29 11.82 -7.17 1.48
N ASN A 30 13.15 -7.11 1.39
CA ASN A 30 14.00 -6.67 2.49
C ASN A 30 14.18 -5.14 2.54
N HIS A 31 13.67 -4.40 1.55
CA HIS A 31 13.78 -2.95 1.52
C HIS A 31 12.82 -2.33 2.53
N ARG A 32 13.33 -1.90 3.69
CA ARG A 32 12.52 -1.42 4.82
C ARG A 32 11.60 -0.24 4.51
N ALA A 33 12.00 0.64 3.59
CA ALA A 33 11.18 1.76 3.14
C ALA A 33 10.43 1.45 1.83
N GLY A 34 10.51 0.20 1.38
CA GLY A 34 9.86 -0.26 0.18
C GLY A 34 8.40 -0.56 0.47
N ASP A 35 7.56 -0.05 -0.40
CA ASP A 35 6.21 -0.49 -0.72
C ASP A 35 5.95 -1.98 -0.35
N VAL A 36 6.84 -2.91 -0.75
CA VAL A 36 6.62 -4.37 -0.58
C VAL A 36 6.65 -4.77 0.85
N ARG A 37 7.64 -4.24 1.56
CA ARG A 37 7.77 -4.49 2.98
C ARG A 37 6.58 -3.92 3.73
N THR A 38 6.17 -2.69 3.40
CA THR A 38 5.03 -2.03 4.01
C THR A 38 3.74 -2.85 3.84
N LEU A 39 3.42 -3.31 2.63
CA LEU A 39 2.20 -4.09 2.43
C LEU A 39 2.27 -5.51 3.02
N LEU A 40 3.47 -6.12 3.09
CA LEU A 40 3.68 -7.37 3.84
C LEU A 40 3.44 -7.16 5.33
N ASP A 41 3.96 -6.07 5.89
CA ASP A 41 3.83 -5.75 7.32
C ASP A 41 2.37 -5.43 7.69
N MET A 42 1.58 -4.89 6.76
CA MET A 42 0.11 -4.75 6.90
C MET A 42 -0.67 -6.05 6.72
N GLY A 43 -0.03 -7.14 6.29
CA GLY A 43 -0.73 -8.39 5.97
C GLY A 43 -1.64 -8.31 4.73
N LEU A 44 -1.47 -7.32 3.85
CA LEU A 44 -2.27 -7.21 2.62
C LEU A 44 -1.79 -8.15 1.52
N ILE A 45 -0.52 -8.53 1.59
CA ILE A 45 0.13 -9.43 0.64
C ILE A 45 0.90 -10.52 1.38
N VAL A 46 1.21 -11.59 0.67
CA VAL A 46 2.10 -12.66 1.12
C VAL A 46 3.24 -12.83 0.13
N ALA A 47 4.41 -13.22 0.63
CA ALA A 47 5.56 -13.56 -0.19
C ALA A 47 5.91 -15.03 -0.01
N LYS A 48 6.00 -15.76 -1.12
CA LYS A 48 6.39 -17.18 -1.17
C LYS A 48 7.75 -17.29 -1.86
N ALA A 49 8.71 -17.96 -1.23
CA ALA A 49 10.00 -18.22 -1.85
C ALA A 49 9.81 -19.19 -3.03
N GLU A 50 10.34 -18.84 -4.22
CA GLU A 50 10.33 -19.74 -5.38
C GLU A 50 11.70 -20.39 -5.56
N ALA A 51 12.65 -19.64 -6.10
CA ALA A 51 14.04 -20.04 -6.28
C ALA A 51 14.91 -18.83 -5.96
N TYR A 52 15.91 -19.00 -5.11
CA TYR A 52 16.77 -17.89 -4.71
C TYR A 52 17.39 -17.20 -5.94
N PRO A 53 17.33 -15.86 -6.07
CA PRO A 53 16.87 -14.87 -5.09
C PRO A 53 15.45 -14.31 -5.34
N GLN A 54 14.53 -15.07 -5.93
CA GLN A 54 13.18 -14.66 -6.31
C GLN A 54 12.11 -15.13 -5.33
N PHE A 55 11.09 -14.30 -5.17
CA PHE A 55 9.89 -14.54 -4.38
C PHE A 55 8.66 -14.17 -5.19
N THR A 56 7.59 -14.92 -5.04
CA THR A 56 6.29 -14.55 -5.59
C THR A 56 5.46 -13.85 -4.53
N VAL A 57 5.00 -12.65 -4.87
CA VAL A 57 4.14 -11.80 -4.05
C VAL A 57 2.73 -11.80 -4.61
N GLU A 58 1.74 -12.01 -3.76
CA GLU A 58 0.32 -11.99 -4.13
C GLU A 58 -0.54 -11.41 -2.99
N LEU A 59 -1.77 -10.98 -3.29
CA LEU A 59 -2.73 -10.54 -2.27
C LEU A 59 -3.04 -11.68 -1.29
N LEU A 60 -3.04 -11.38 0.01
CA LEU A 60 -3.43 -12.34 1.04
C LEU A 60 -4.91 -12.72 0.89
N ASP A 61 -5.78 -11.72 0.68
CA ASP A 61 -7.19 -11.92 0.38
C ASP A 61 -7.52 -11.47 -1.04
N GLN A 62 -7.80 -12.43 -1.93
CA GLN A 62 -8.17 -12.16 -3.33
C GLN A 62 -9.56 -11.50 -3.49
N ARG A 63 -10.36 -11.46 -2.42
CA ARG A 63 -11.64 -10.73 -2.38
C ARG A 63 -11.42 -9.25 -2.12
N LEU A 64 -10.29 -8.88 -1.52
CA LEU A 64 -9.94 -7.49 -1.27
C LEU A 64 -9.58 -6.80 -2.60
N ARG A 65 -10.48 -5.95 -3.08
CA ARG A 65 -10.30 -5.18 -4.31
C ARG A 65 -9.91 -3.75 -3.97
N LEU A 66 -8.60 -3.50 -3.88
CA LEU A 66 -8.06 -2.15 -3.72
C LEU A 66 -7.68 -1.58 -5.08
N ASN A 67 -7.93 -0.28 -5.26
CA ASN A 67 -7.40 0.48 -6.39
C ASN A 67 -6.07 1.17 -6.03
N GLU A 68 -5.43 1.78 -7.02
CA GLU A 68 -4.14 2.45 -6.86
C GLU A 68 -4.16 3.54 -5.78
N GLN A 69 -5.21 4.36 -5.73
CA GLN A 69 -5.30 5.46 -4.77
C GLN A 69 -5.55 4.97 -3.34
N GLN A 70 -6.30 3.88 -3.17
CA GLN A 70 -6.47 3.20 -1.89
C GLN A 70 -5.15 2.65 -1.36
N ILE A 71 -4.37 1.96 -2.20
CA ILE A 71 -3.06 1.43 -1.80
C ILE A 71 -2.09 2.57 -1.45
N LYS A 72 -2.02 3.59 -2.29
CA LYS A 72 -1.18 4.77 -2.04
C LYS A 72 -1.54 5.45 -0.72
N THR A 73 -2.83 5.52 -0.40
CA THR A 73 -3.33 6.03 0.87
C THR A 73 -2.91 5.15 2.05
N LEU A 74 -3.03 3.83 1.94
CA LEU A 74 -2.60 2.89 2.99
C LEU A 74 -1.10 3.01 3.28
N ILE A 75 -0.27 3.04 2.23
CA ILE A 75 1.18 3.20 2.36
C ILE A 75 1.50 4.51 3.08
N ALA A 76 0.87 5.62 2.69
CA ALA A 76 1.08 6.90 3.36
C ALA A 76 0.71 6.87 4.85
N LEU A 77 -0.44 6.28 5.19
CA LEU A 77 -0.89 6.16 6.58
C LEU A 77 0.00 5.25 7.45
N SER A 78 0.75 4.32 6.85
CA SER A 78 1.63 3.41 7.58
C SER A 78 2.87 4.05 8.16
N PHE A 79 3.40 5.10 7.51
CA PHE A 79 4.61 5.76 7.97
C PHE A 79 4.37 6.60 9.21
N CYS A 80 3.21 7.26 9.27
CA CYS A 80 2.76 8.02 10.41
C CYS A 80 1.24 8.13 10.31
N GLY A 81 0.51 7.63 11.30
CA GLY A 81 -0.93 7.90 11.38
C GLY A 81 -1.15 9.41 11.26
N MET A 82 -1.99 9.83 10.32
CA MET A 82 -2.19 11.24 9.98
C MET A 82 -3.41 11.81 10.70
N CYS A 83 -3.39 13.10 10.99
CA CYS A 83 -4.61 13.83 11.29
C CYS A 83 -5.34 14.21 9.98
N ARG A 84 -6.61 14.61 10.07
CA ARG A 84 -7.41 15.03 8.90
C ARG A 84 -6.75 16.12 8.06
N GLU A 85 -6.17 17.14 8.71
CA GLU A 85 -5.58 18.28 8.00
C GLU A 85 -4.33 17.85 7.22
N ASP A 86 -3.42 17.11 7.85
CA ASP A 86 -2.23 16.56 7.21
C ASP A 86 -2.59 15.60 6.07
N PHE A 87 -3.59 14.75 6.29
CA PHE A 87 -4.06 13.82 5.26
C PHE A 87 -4.62 14.55 4.04
N LEU A 88 -5.44 15.59 4.23
CA LEU A 88 -5.97 16.38 3.11
C LEU A 88 -4.87 17.16 2.39
N ALA A 89 -3.87 17.67 3.12
CA ALA A 89 -2.72 18.33 2.53
C ALA A 89 -1.88 17.37 1.68
N TRP A 90 -1.55 16.19 2.22
CA TRP A 90 -0.86 15.11 1.52
C TRP A 90 -1.63 14.66 0.28
N ALA A 91 -2.94 14.40 0.42
CA ALA A 91 -3.80 13.96 -0.67
C ALA A 91 -3.81 14.96 -1.83
N ARG A 92 -3.77 16.26 -1.54
CA ARG A 92 -3.68 17.31 -2.55
C ARG A 92 -2.35 17.28 -3.30
N ILE A 93 -1.23 17.09 -2.59
CA ILE A 93 0.11 16.98 -3.19
C ILE A 93 0.17 15.74 -4.09
N GLU A 94 -0.36 14.63 -3.61
CA GLU A 94 -0.32 13.33 -4.29
C GLU A 94 -1.44 13.12 -5.33
N ARG A 95 -2.30 14.14 -5.53
CA ARG A 95 -3.44 14.15 -6.47
C ARG A 95 -4.39 12.98 -6.26
N ILE A 96 -4.73 12.71 -5.00
CA ILE A 96 -5.74 11.72 -4.62
C ILE A 96 -7.13 12.31 -4.84
N ASP A 97 -7.94 11.62 -5.63
CA ASP A 97 -9.32 12.03 -5.92
C ASP A 97 -10.23 11.65 -4.76
N ASN A 98 -11.02 12.61 -4.29
CA ASN A 98 -12.00 12.40 -3.20
C ASN A 98 -11.41 11.64 -2.00
N PRO A 99 -10.36 12.17 -1.35
CA PRO A 99 -9.57 11.43 -0.35
C PRO A 99 -10.40 10.92 0.83
N LEU A 100 -11.44 11.65 1.25
CA LEU A 100 -12.35 11.21 2.31
C LEU A 100 -13.22 10.02 1.89
N THR A 101 -13.57 9.91 0.62
CA THR A 101 -14.29 8.76 0.07
C THR A 101 -13.39 7.52 0.06
N ILE A 102 -12.09 7.70 -0.24
CA ILE A 102 -11.10 6.62 -0.15
C ILE A 102 -10.96 6.13 1.28
N ILE A 103 -10.80 7.04 2.25
CA ILE A 103 -10.75 6.66 3.68
C ILE A 103 -12.00 5.92 4.08
N LYS A 104 -13.19 6.43 3.74
CA LYS A 104 -14.45 5.76 4.05
C LYS A 104 -14.46 4.34 3.47
N SER A 105 -14.09 4.17 2.20
CA SER A 105 -14.02 2.85 1.58
C SER A 105 -13.01 1.92 2.25
N LEU A 106 -11.87 2.43 2.73
CA LEU A 106 -10.88 1.64 3.47
C LEU A 106 -11.38 1.27 4.88
N THR A 107 -12.18 2.12 5.51
CA THR A 107 -12.87 1.82 6.77
C THR A 107 -13.96 0.76 6.57
N ASP A 108 -14.74 0.86 5.48
CA ASP A 108 -15.78 -0.12 5.14
C ASP A 108 -15.19 -1.52 4.84
N LEU A 109 -13.92 -1.57 4.40
CA LEU A 109 -13.14 -2.79 4.21
C LEU A 109 -12.40 -3.26 5.47
N ASP A 110 -12.58 -2.58 6.60
CA ASP A 110 -11.93 -2.86 7.89
C ASP A 110 -10.39 -2.80 7.86
N VAL A 111 -9.81 -2.00 6.95
CA VAL A 111 -8.34 -1.83 6.82
C VAL A 111 -7.82 -0.61 7.57
N VAL A 112 -8.68 0.41 7.74
CA VAL A 112 -8.35 1.67 8.42
C VAL A 112 -9.40 1.96 9.49
N GLU A 113 -8.95 2.26 10.70
CA GLU A 113 -9.77 2.81 11.77
C GLU A 113 -9.67 4.33 11.79
N VAL A 114 -10.82 4.99 11.92
CA VAL A 114 -10.89 6.45 12.11
C VAL A 114 -11.30 6.73 13.53
N THR A 115 -10.41 7.38 14.29
CA THR A 115 -10.68 7.79 15.66
C THR A 115 -10.93 9.29 15.71
N THR A 116 -11.81 9.74 16.58
CA THR A 116 -12.09 11.16 16.82
C THR A 116 -11.76 11.53 18.27
N ARG A 117 -10.87 12.50 18.46
CA ARG A 117 -10.53 13.03 19.80
C ARG A 117 -10.51 14.55 19.76
N ASN A 118 -11.33 15.19 20.60
CA ASN A 118 -11.45 16.65 20.68
C ASN A 118 -11.72 17.33 19.31
N GLY A 119 -12.49 16.68 18.44
CA GLY A 119 -12.77 17.18 17.09
C GLY A 119 -11.66 16.89 16.05
N LEU A 120 -10.50 16.38 16.46
CA LEU A 120 -9.45 15.89 15.57
C LEU A 120 -9.78 14.46 15.15
N MET A 121 -9.76 14.20 13.84
CA MET A 121 -9.82 12.84 13.30
C MET A 121 -8.39 12.33 13.07
N THR A 122 -8.11 11.12 13.55
CA THR A 122 -6.83 10.43 13.36
C THR A 122 -7.09 9.09 12.68
N PHE A 123 -6.28 8.77 11.67
CA PHE A 123 -6.38 7.52 10.92
C PHE A 123 -5.35 6.53 11.42
N LEU A 124 -5.77 5.29 11.66
CA LEU A 124 -4.94 4.20 12.15
C LEU A 124 -5.14 2.99 11.24
N LEU A 125 -4.08 2.23 10.97
CA LEU A 125 -4.20 0.94 10.27
C LEU A 125 -4.66 -0.13 11.26
N ARG A 126 -5.50 -1.05 10.78
CA ARG A 126 -5.96 -2.22 11.55
C ARG A 126 -5.14 -3.46 11.27
#